data_AF-A0A832MVM0-F1
#
_entry.id   AF-A0A832MVM0-F1
#
_cell.length_a   1.000
_cell.length_b   1.000
_cell.length_c   1.000
_cell.angle_alpha   90.00
_cell.angle_beta   90.00
_cell.angle_gamma   90.00
#
_symmetry.space_group_name_H-M   'P 1'
#
loop_
_entity.id
_entity.type
_entity.pdbx_description
1 polymer ?
#
loop_
_entity_poly.entity_id
_entity_poly.type
_entity_poly.pdbx_seq_one_letter_code
_entity_poly.pdbx_strand_id
1 'polypeptide(L)'
;MNNLIKHISSLFLMISAISYSQISPGDLSQPHADLEGMSKCTQCHELGNKVADKKCLECHDEIQTLLTNRRGYHANAKVKNKSCVACHNEHHGRKFKMIRFDEDNFNHDLAGYTLKGKHEVVDCKKCHTPDYIANKDIKKRKNTFLGLEKKCLSCHDDYHQK
;
A
#
# COMPACT_ATOMS: atom_id res chain seq x y z
N MET A 1 -68.36 -30.69 30.66
CA MET A 1 -67.83 -31.71 29.74
C MET A 1 -67.82 -31.12 28.34
N ASN A 2 -66.61 -30.96 27.79
CA ASN A 2 -66.26 -30.82 26.36
C ASN A 2 -66.83 -29.61 25.58
N ASN A 3 -66.11 -28.92 24.70
CA ASN A 3 -64.69 -28.78 24.39
C ASN A 3 -64.65 -27.56 23.47
N LEU A 4 -64.29 -26.39 24.01
CA LEU A 4 -64.14 -25.16 23.22
C LEU A 4 -62.72 -25.12 22.65
N ILE A 5 -62.44 -25.92 21.63
CA ILE A 5 -61.17 -25.86 20.91
C ILE A 5 -61.31 -24.75 19.86
N LYS A 6 -61.00 -23.52 20.29
CA LYS A 6 -60.72 -22.41 19.37
C LYS A 6 -59.42 -22.76 18.65
N HIS A 7 -59.50 -23.17 17.38
CA HIS A 7 -58.35 -23.24 16.49
C HIS A 7 -57.85 -21.83 16.22
N ILE A 8 -57.02 -21.32 17.12
CA ILE A 8 -56.20 -20.13 16.89
C ILE A 8 -55.10 -20.59 15.93
N SER A 9 -55.34 -20.41 14.63
CA SER A 9 -54.29 -20.46 13.62
C SER A 9 -53.32 -19.32 13.89
N SER A 10 -52.37 -19.55 14.79
CA SER A 10 -51.25 -18.66 15.03
C SER A 10 -50.30 -18.78 13.83
N LEU A 11 -50.62 -18.06 12.77
CA LEU A 11 -49.72 -17.82 11.65
C LEU A 11 -48.54 -17.03 12.20
N PHE A 12 -47.48 -17.73 12.58
CA PHE A 12 -46.23 -17.16 13.03
C PHE A 12 -45.60 -16.47 11.83
N LEU A 13 -45.92 -15.19 11.63
CA LEU A 13 -45.32 -14.34 10.62
C LEU A 13 -43.85 -14.14 11.04
N MET A 14 -42.97 -15.03 10.57
CA MET A 14 -41.53 -14.80 10.67
C MET A 14 -41.22 -13.55 9.86
N ILE A 15 -41.14 -12.42 10.57
CA ILE A 15 -40.54 -11.20 10.05
C ILE A 15 -39.06 -11.54 9.87
N SER A 16 -38.71 -11.99 8.66
CA SER A 16 -37.33 -12.10 8.23
C SER A 16 -36.76 -10.69 8.16
N ALA A 17 -36.23 -10.22 9.30
CA ALA A 17 -35.34 -9.08 9.29
C ALA A 17 -34.22 -9.42 8.30
N ILE A 18 -34.15 -8.69 7.20
CA ILE A 18 -33.08 -8.80 6.23
C ILE A 18 -31.83 -8.30 6.95
N SER A 19 -31.16 -9.21 7.66
CA SER A 19 -29.84 -9.00 8.21
C SER A 19 -28.92 -8.85 7.01
N TYR A 20 -28.61 -7.61 6.64
CA TYR A 20 -27.49 -7.35 5.74
C TYR A 20 -26.25 -7.87 6.45
N SER A 21 -25.80 -9.06 6.07
CA SER A 21 -24.53 -9.61 6.52
C SER A 21 -23.42 -8.61 6.18
N GLN A 22 -22.97 -7.86 7.19
CA GLN A 22 -21.83 -6.94 7.16
C GLN A 22 -20.51 -7.73 7.09
N ILE A 23 -20.39 -8.64 6.11
CA ILE A 23 -19.20 -9.49 5.95
C ILE A 23 -18.11 -8.74 5.17
N SER A 24 -18.47 -7.79 4.31
CA SER A 24 -17.50 -7.02 3.54
C SER A 24 -17.19 -5.69 4.24
N PRO A 25 -15.93 -5.40 4.61
CA PRO A 25 -15.57 -4.17 5.31
C PRO A 25 -15.68 -2.90 4.45
N GLY A 26 -16.05 -3.03 3.18
CA GLY A 26 -16.11 -1.97 2.18
C GLY A 26 -15.16 -2.21 1.02
N ASP A 27 -15.33 -1.42 -0.04
CA ASP A 27 -14.52 -1.51 -1.26
C ASP A 27 -13.04 -1.19 -0.97
N LEU A 28 -12.15 -1.96 -1.60
CA LEU A 28 -10.72 -1.67 -1.62
C LEU A 28 -10.42 -0.40 -2.46
N SER A 29 -9.28 0.23 -2.24
CA SER A 29 -8.76 1.35 -3.00
C SER A 29 -8.44 0.91 -4.43
N GLN A 30 -8.37 1.87 -5.35
CA GLN A 30 -8.17 1.59 -6.78
C GLN A 30 -6.96 0.67 -7.07
N PRO A 31 -5.78 0.82 -6.42
CA PRO A 31 -4.63 -0.07 -6.66
C PRO A 31 -4.86 -1.55 -6.31
N HIS A 32 -5.81 -1.85 -5.42
CA HIS A 32 -6.11 -3.20 -4.95
C HIS A 32 -7.49 -3.70 -5.35
N ALA A 33 -8.22 -2.98 -6.23
CA ALA A 33 -9.58 -3.35 -6.63
C ALA A 33 -9.66 -4.79 -7.18
N ASP A 34 -8.62 -5.23 -7.89
CA ASP A 34 -8.57 -6.58 -8.46
C ASP A 34 -8.39 -7.70 -7.42
N LEU A 35 -8.07 -7.36 -6.17
CA LEU A 35 -7.94 -8.29 -5.04
C LEU A 35 -9.27 -8.51 -4.32
N GLU A 36 -10.37 -7.95 -4.81
CA GLU A 36 -11.69 -8.23 -4.29
C GLU A 36 -12.24 -9.59 -4.69
N GLY A 37 -13.17 -10.07 -3.88
CA GLY A 37 -13.85 -11.34 -4.04
C GLY A 37 -13.73 -12.21 -2.78
N MET A 38 -14.76 -13.03 -2.53
CA MET A 38 -14.88 -13.83 -1.30
C MET A 38 -13.70 -14.78 -1.07
N SER A 39 -13.00 -15.22 -2.13
CA SER A 39 -11.85 -16.12 -2.04
C SER A 39 -10.50 -15.40 -1.86
N LYS A 40 -10.46 -14.08 -2.01
CA LYS A 40 -9.20 -13.30 -2.02
C LYS A 40 -8.91 -12.58 -0.70
N CYS A 41 -9.83 -12.62 0.27
CA CYS A 41 -9.64 -12.03 1.60
C CYS A 41 -8.34 -12.51 2.27
N THR A 42 -8.00 -13.79 2.07
CA THR A 42 -6.80 -14.42 2.64
C THR A 42 -5.50 -14.03 1.94
N GLN A 43 -5.55 -13.27 0.83
CA GLN A 43 -4.35 -12.70 0.21
C GLN A 43 -3.73 -11.61 1.10
N CYS A 44 -4.52 -10.99 1.98
CA CYS A 44 -4.02 -10.01 2.96
C CYS A 44 -4.26 -10.43 4.41
N HIS A 45 -5.39 -11.07 4.71
CA HIS A 45 -5.73 -11.47 6.08
C HIS A 45 -5.23 -12.87 6.43
N GLU A 46 -4.71 -13.04 7.63
CA GLU A 46 -4.55 -14.36 8.25
C GLU A 46 -5.85 -14.72 8.98
N LEU A 47 -6.29 -15.97 8.89
CA LEU A 47 -7.55 -16.40 9.50
C LEU A 47 -7.51 -16.18 11.02
N GLY A 48 -8.48 -15.41 11.54
CA GLY A 48 -8.57 -15.07 12.96
C GLY A 48 -7.58 -14.00 13.44
N ASN A 49 -6.75 -13.46 12.54
CA ASN A 49 -5.72 -12.48 12.87
C ASN A 49 -5.85 -11.20 12.02
N LYS A 50 -5.06 -10.19 12.39
CA LYS A 50 -4.93 -8.95 11.60
C LYS A 50 -4.12 -9.23 10.31
N VAL A 51 -4.11 -8.26 9.40
CA VAL A 51 -3.23 -8.29 8.22
C VAL A 51 -1.77 -8.39 8.66
N ALA A 52 -1.03 -9.31 8.07
CA ALA A 52 0.40 -9.47 8.32
C ALA A 52 1.20 -8.67 7.28
N ASP A 53 2.19 -7.89 7.74
CA ASP A 53 3.04 -7.07 6.86
C ASP A 53 3.76 -7.92 5.80
N LYS A 54 4.07 -9.19 6.13
CA LYS A 54 4.67 -10.14 5.20
C LYS A 54 3.84 -10.31 3.93
N LYS A 55 2.52 -10.35 4.01
CA LYS A 55 1.64 -10.53 2.85
C LYS A 55 1.69 -9.32 1.91
N CYS A 56 1.86 -8.12 2.44
CA CYS A 56 2.12 -6.94 1.62
C CYS A 56 3.43 -7.10 0.84
N LEU A 57 4.49 -7.56 1.52
CA LEU A 57 5.82 -7.74 0.95
C LEU A 57 5.95 -8.90 -0.04
N GLU A 58 5.00 -9.85 -0.05
CA GLU A 58 4.94 -10.93 -1.05
C GLU A 58 4.61 -10.42 -2.45
N CYS A 59 3.84 -9.33 -2.57
CA CYS A 59 3.57 -8.66 -3.85
C CYS A 59 4.41 -7.39 -4.05
N HIS A 60 4.74 -6.67 -2.98
CA HIS A 60 5.62 -5.50 -3.01
C HIS A 60 7.08 -5.89 -2.82
N ASP A 61 7.58 -6.72 -3.74
CA ASP A 61 8.92 -7.29 -3.74
C ASP A 61 10.02 -6.21 -3.79
N GLU A 62 9.77 -5.07 -4.45
CA GLU A 62 10.71 -3.95 -4.47
C GLU A 62 10.88 -3.32 -3.08
N ILE A 63 9.80 -3.22 -2.31
CA ILE A 63 9.84 -2.66 -0.95
C ILE A 63 10.52 -3.67 -0.02
N GLN A 64 10.21 -4.96 -0.18
CA GLN A 64 10.90 -6.03 0.55
C GLN A 64 12.42 -6.00 0.29
N THR A 65 12.81 -5.81 -0.96
CA THR A 65 14.22 -5.71 -1.36
C THR A 65 14.89 -4.49 -0.72
N LEU A 66 14.22 -3.34 -0.69
CA LEU A 66 14.72 -2.12 -0.06
C LEU A 66 14.86 -2.27 1.47
N LEU A 67 13.89 -2.89 2.14
CA LEU A 67 13.94 -3.17 3.58
C LEU A 67 15.12 -4.09 3.93
N THR A 68 15.27 -5.19 3.18
CA THR A 68 16.37 -6.16 3.36
C THR A 68 17.74 -5.48 3.18
N ASN A 69 17.87 -4.64 2.15
CA ASN A 69 19.08 -3.89 1.86
C ASN A 69 19.28 -2.64 2.72
N ARG A 70 18.34 -2.36 3.66
CA ARG A 70 18.33 -1.16 4.51
C ARG A 70 18.44 0.15 3.71
N ARG A 71 17.75 0.23 2.58
CA ARG A 71 17.73 1.40 1.67
C ARG A 71 16.33 2.03 1.59
N GLY A 72 16.30 3.34 1.34
CA GLY A 72 15.06 4.08 1.11
C GLY A 72 14.27 4.41 2.38
N TYR A 73 13.15 5.11 2.19
CA TYR A 73 12.34 5.67 3.28
C TYR A 73 11.79 4.61 4.24
N HIS A 74 11.26 3.50 3.71
CA HIS A 74 10.67 2.45 4.53
C HIS A 74 11.70 1.72 5.42
N ALA A 75 12.98 1.71 5.05
CA ALA A 75 14.05 1.16 5.88
C ALA A 75 14.48 2.09 7.03
N ASN A 76 14.03 3.35 7.03
CA ASN A 76 14.33 4.30 8.08
C ASN A 76 13.80 3.83 9.44
N ALA A 77 14.53 4.14 10.52
CA ALA A 77 14.13 3.75 11.88
C ALA A 77 12.74 4.26 12.28
N LYS A 78 12.30 5.40 11.74
CA LYS A 78 10.96 5.96 11.98
C LYS A 78 9.82 5.12 11.39
N VAL A 79 10.13 4.28 10.40
CA VAL A 79 9.13 3.59 9.58
C VAL A 79 9.25 2.07 9.68
N LYS A 80 10.48 1.51 9.64
CA LYS A 80 10.76 0.07 9.47
C LYS A 80 10.06 -0.89 10.44
N ASN A 81 9.67 -0.41 11.63
CA ASN A 81 9.03 -1.21 12.68
C ASN A 81 7.52 -0.92 12.82
N LYS A 82 6.95 -0.09 11.93
CA LYS A 82 5.51 0.16 11.87
C LYS A 82 4.87 -0.84 10.94
N SER A 83 3.68 -1.31 11.30
CA SER A 83 2.88 -2.11 10.39
C SER A 83 2.50 -1.31 9.15
N CYS A 84 2.49 -1.96 7.98
CA CYS A 84 2.15 -1.34 6.70
C CYS A 84 0.77 -0.66 6.78
N VAL A 85 -0.21 -1.35 7.37
CA VAL A 85 -1.60 -0.86 7.48
C VAL A 85 -1.77 0.30 8.46
N ALA A 86 -0.75 0.64 9.26
CA ALA A 86 -0.80 1.82 10.12
C ALA A 86 -0.82 3.13 9.31
N CYS A 87 -0.26 3.11 8.09
CA CYS A 87 -0.27 4.24 7.15
C CYS A 87 -0.98 3.90 5.84
N HIS A 88 -0.86 2.65 5.36
CA HIS A 88 -1.45 2.14 4.13
C HIS A 88 -2.65 1.26 4.45
N ASN A 89 -3.67 1.84 5.05
CA ASN A 89 -4.92 1.16 5.38
C ASN A 89 -5.82 1.05 4.15
N GLU A 90 -6.77 0.13 4.25
CA GLU A 90 -7.65 -0.25 3.14
C GLU A 90 -9.12 -0.32 3.58
N HIS A 91 -10.05 -0.55 2.65
CA HIS A 91 -11.51 -0.54 2.84
C HIS A 91 -12.12 0.86 2.98
N HIS A 92 -11.47 1.86 2.40
CA HIS A 92 -11.95 3.24 2.42
C HIS A 92 -12.54 3.69 1.06
N GLY A 93 -12.77 2.73 0.16
CA GLY A 93 -13.34 2.94 -1.16
C GLY A 93 -12.31 3.28 -2.24
N ARG A 94 -12.72 3.13 -3.51
CA ARG A 94 -11.87 3.25 -4.71
C ARG A 94 -11.00 4.49 -4.75
N LYS A 95 -11.55 5.63 -4.34
CA LYS A 95 -10.89 6.94 -4.42
C LYS A 95 -9.99 7.25 -3.22
N PHE A 96 -9.86 6.32 -2.28
CA PHE A 96 -9.01 6.52 -1.11
C PHE A 96 -7.54 6.66 -1.50
N LYS A 97 -6.90 7.72 -1.01
CA LYS A 97 -5.47 7.96 -1.20
C LYS A 97 -4.69 7.28 -0.07
N MET A 98 -4.38 6.01 -0.28
CA MET A 98 -3.62 5.17 0.65
C MET A 98 -2.15 5.62 0.81
N ILE A 99 -1.59 6.25 -0.21
CA ILE A 99 -0.23 6.81 -0.16
C ILE A 99 -0.37 8.33 0.02
N ARG A 100 0.15 8.82 1.14
CA ARG A 100 0.23 10.25 1.46
C ARG A 100 1.69 10.64 1.45
N PHE A 101 2.10 11.28 0.37
CA PHE A 101 3.46 11.73 0.16
C PHE A 101 3.44 13.25 -0.06
N ASP A 102 4.09 13.97 0.83
CA ASP A 102 4.26 15.42 0.73
C ASP A 102 5.59 15.68 0.03
N GLU A 103 5.52 15.89 -1.29
CA GLU A 103 6.68 16.13 -2.14
C GLU A 103 7.40 17.43 -1.77
N ASP A 104 6.65 18.47 -1.35
CA ASP A 104 7.19 19.80 -1.06
C ASP A 104 8.02 19.81 0.23
N ASN A 105 7.64 18.99 1.22
CA ASN A 105 8.31 18.96 2.53
C ASN A 105 9.09 17.67 2.79
N PHE A 106 9.32 16.84 1.78
CA PHE A 106 10.01 15.58 1.98
C PHE A 106 11.50 15.77 2.33
N ASN A 107 11.89 15.25 3.51
CA ASN A 107 13.31 15.21 3.88
C ASN A 107 14.00 13.96 3.30
N HIS A 108 14.87 14.18 2.32
CA HIS A 108 15.67 13.17 1.63
C HIS A 108 16.64 12.38 2.52
N ASP A 109 17.04 12.92 3.68
CA ASP A 109 17.82 12.17 4.69
C ASP A 109 17.06 10.95 5.20
N LEU A 110 15.72 11.02 5.23
CA LEU A 110 14.89 9.90 5.65
C LEU A 110 14.99 8.73 4.66
N ALA A 111 15.29 8.99 3.39
CA ALA A 111 15.56 7.97 2.37
C ALA A 111 17.05 7.55 2.31
N GLY A 112 17.91 8.15 3.15
CA GLY A 112 19.33 7.86 3.23
C GLY A 112 20.16 8.44 2.09
N TYR A 113 19.69 9.53 1.45
CA TYR A 113 20.44 10.25 0.43
C TYR A 113 20.32 11.76 0.66
N THR A 114 21.29 12.34 1.37
CA THR A 114 21.33 13.78 1.64
C THR A 114 21.62 14.55 0.36
N LEU A 115 20.70 15.43 -0.02
CA LEU A 115 20.90 16.40 -1.10
C LEU A 115 21.91 17.47 -0.63
N LYS A 116 22.81 17.86 -1.53
CA LYS A 116 23.85 18.87 -1.24
C LYS A 116 23.99 19.88 -2.37
N GLY A 117 24.22 21.13 -2.01
CA GLY A 117 24.53 22.20 -2.94
C GLY A 117 23.37 22.42 -3.93
N LYS A 118 23.65 22.42 -5.24
CA LYS A 118 22.60 22.65 -6.24
C LYS A 118 21.48 21.60 -6.23
N HIS A 119 21.72 20.39 -5.72
CA HIS A 119 20.70 19.35 -5.66
C HIS A 119 19.59 19.63 -4.63
N GLU A 120 19.82 20.52 -3.66
CA GLU A 120 18.83 20.83 -2.61
C GLU A 120 17.59 21.56 -3.15
N VAL A 121 17.73 22.23 -4.29
CA VAL A 121 16.67 23.08 -4.89
C VAL A 121 16.19 22.55 -6.24
N VAL A 122 16.55 21.32 -6.58
CA VAL A 122 16.16 20.67 -7.84
C VAL A 122 14.81 19.98 -7.65
N ASP A 123 13.89 20.22 -8.59
CA ASP A 123 12.60 19.53 -8.65
C ASP A 123 12.78 18.01 -8.68
N CYS A 124 11.97 17.28 -7.90
CA CYS A 124 12.10 15.83 -7.74
C CYS A 124 12.10 15.08 -9.08
N LYS A 125 11.32 15.53 -10.08
CA LYS A 125 11.15 14.88 -11.37
C LYS A 125 12.37 15.01 -12.26
N LYS A 126 13.27 15.97 -11.99
CA LYS A 126 14.55 16.09 -12.71
C LYS A 126 15.51 14.95 -12.36
N CYS A 127 15.41 14.38 -11.16
CA CYS A 127 16.19 13.21 -10.75
C CYS A 127 15.41 11.91 -10.91
N HIS A 128 14.13 11.89 -10.51
CA HIS A 128 13.27 10.71 -10.57
C HIS A 128 12.66 10.50 -11.97
N THR A 129 13.54 10.34 -12.96
CA THR A 129 13.21 10.03 -14.35
C THR A 129 13.56 8.58 -14.69
N PRO A 130 12.80 7.91 -15.57
CA PRO A 130 13.12 6.57 -16.09
C PRO A 130 14.53 6.42 -16.67
N ASP A 131 15.15 7.50 -17.16
CA ASP A 131 16.48 7.45 -17.78
C ASP A 131 17.59 7.06 -16.80
N TYR A 132 17.43 7.40 -15.52
CA TYR A 132 18.41 7.10 -14.47
C TYR A 132 18.08 5.84 -13.67
N ILE A 133 17.07 5.08 -14.07
CA ILE A 133 16.65 3.85 -13.41
C ILE A 133 17.17 2.63 -14.20
N ALA A 134 18.11 1.90 -13.59
CA ALA A 134 18.70 0.71 -14.21
C ALA A 134 17.75 -0.50 -14.20
N ASN A 135 16.94 -0.66 -13.14
CA ASN A 135 16.00 -1.77 -13.03
C ASN A 135 14.84 -1.59 -14.03
N LYS A 136 14.71 -2.53 -14.97
CA LYS A 136 13.73 -2.46 -16.07
C LYS A 136 12.28 -2.47 -15.61
N ASP A 137 11.96 -3.12 -14.49
CA ASP A 137 10.58 -3.24 -14.01
C ASP A 137 10.17 -2.01 -13.23
N ILE A 138 11.06 -1.46 -12.40
CA ILE A 138 10.85 -0.17 -11.75
C ILE A 138 10.75 0.94 -12.80
N LYS A 139 11.61 0.92 -13.84
CA LYS A 139 11.63 1.92 -14.92
C LYS A 139 10.30 2.07 -15.66
N LYS A 140 9.51 0.98 -15.78
CA LYS A 140 8.20 1.00 -16.44
C LYS A 140 7.11 1.67 -15.59
N ARG A 141 7.32 1.83 -14.28
CA ARG A 141 6.33 2.39 -13.37
C ARG A 141 6.26 3.90 -13.55
N LYS A 142 5.06 4.41 -13.80
CA LYS A 142 4.82 5.86 -13.91
C LYS A 142 5.03 6.53 -12.54
N ASN A 143 5.70 7.67 -12.53
CA ASN A 143 5.93 8.50 -11.33
C ASN A 143 6.57 7.74 -10.15
N THR A 144 7.50 6.83 -10.43
CA THR A 144 8.22 6.11 -9.38
C THR A 144 9.32 6.98 -8.77
N PHE A 145 9.41 6.97 -7.44
CA PHE A 145 10.54 7.55 -6.70
C PHE A 145 11.62 6.52 -6.34
N LEU A 146 11.49 5.29 -6.85
CA LEU A 146 12.40 4.18 -6.58
C LEU A 146 13.38 3.96 -7.74
N GLY A 147 14.49 3.27 -7.45
CA GLY A 147 15.38 2.71 -8.48
C GLY A 147 16.55 3.59 -8.92
N LEU A 148 16.73 4.77 -8.33
CA LEU A 148 17.91 5.59 -8.55
C LEU A 148 19.14 5.08 -7.79
N GLU A 149 20.30 5.19 -8.42
CA GLU A 149 21.60 4.96 -7.80
C GLU A 149 22.19 6.24 -7.21
N LYS A 150 22.90 6.11 -6.09
CA LYS A 150 23.51 7.26 -5.37
C LYS A 150 24.80 7.78 -5.99
N LYS A 151 25.37 7.02 -6.93
CA LYS A 151 26.66 7.35 -7.57
C LYS A 151 26.47 8.56 -8.48
N CYS A 152 27.34 9.57 -8.39
CA CYS A 152 27.25 10.76 -9.24
C CYS A 152 27.23 10.42 -10.74
N LEU A 153 28.01 9.40 -11.11
CA LEU A 153 28.11 8.91 -12.49
C LEU A 153 26.85 8.22 -13.02
N SER A 154 25.81 8.04 -12.20
CA SER A 154 24.51 7.57 -12.69
C SER A 154 23.79 8.64 -13.51
N CYS A 155 24.14 9.92 -13.31
CA CYS A 155 23.50 11.07 -13.96
C CYS A 155 24.51 12.04 -14.60
N HIS A 156 25.79 11.94 -14.26
CA HIS A 156 26.86 12.78 -14.78
C HIS A 156 27.88 11.97 -15.56
N ASP A 157 28.42 12.57 -16.61
CA ASP A 157 29.59 12.02 -17.30
C ASP A 157 30.83 12.07 -16.41
N ASP A 158 31.72 11.09 -16.57
CA ASP A 158 32.99 11.06 -15.84
C ASP A 158 33.95 12.10 -16.42
N TYR A 159 34.14 13.20 -15.68
CA TYR A 159 35.01 14.29 -16.06
C TYR A 159 36.51 13.96 -15.94
N HIS A 160 36.88 12.77 -15.45
CA HIS A 160 38.27 12.30 -15.40
C HIS A 160 38.66 11.46 -16.62
N GLN A 161 37.75 11.20 -17.57
CA GLN A 161 38.07 10.56 -18.84
C GLN A 161 38.80 11.58 -19.74
N LYS A 162 40.13 11.58 -19.69
CA LYS A 162 41.01 12.22 -20.69
C LYS A 162 41.89 11.17 -21.33
#